data_AF-A0A1V9DXX2-F1
#
_entry.id   AF-A0A1V9DXX2-F1
#
_cell.length_a   1.000
_cell.length_b   1.000
_cell.length_c   1.000
_cell.angle_alpha   90.00
_cell.angle_beta   90.00
_cell.angle_gamma   90.00
#
_symmetry.space_group_name_H-M   'P 1'
#
loop_
_entity.id
_entity.type
_entity.pdbx_description
1 polymer ?
#
loop_
_entity_poly.entity_id
_entity_poly.type
_entity_poly.pdbx_seq_one_letter_code
_entity_poly.pdbx_strand_id
1 'polypeptide(L)'
;MAGRGDKNKQGGQAFADNRPTEKKPANRKSYDLVVDDVPYLVSAEAFTYNDEQRYYVTVNGGPQHVFIWDTDLKRLTALDTDEDSATLPEALEEALSKKLQQETA
;
A
#
# COMPACT_ATOMS: atom_id res chain seq x y z
N MET A 1 -63.30 -11.31 -18.31
CA MET A 1 -61.90 -11.37 -18.80
C MET A 1 -61.49 -9.98 -19.25
N ALA A 2 -60.65 -9.29 -18.47
CA ALA A 2 -60.06 -8.02 -18.85
C ALA A 2 -58.63 -7.99 -18.26
N GLY A 3 -57.66 -8.34 -19.10
CA GLY A 3 -56.24 -8.23 -18.77
C GLY A 3 -55.88 -6.76 -18.64
N ARG A 4 -55.45 -6.35 -17.44
CA ARG A 4 -54.93 -5.01 -17.18
C ARG A 4 -53.43 -5.01 -17.43
N GLY A 5 -53.02 -4.06 -18.26
CA GLY A 5 -51.65 -3.83 -18.69
C GLY A 5 -50.69 -3.38 -17.59
N ASP A 6 -49.45 -3.73 -17.84
CA ASP A 6 -48.26 -2.89 -17.75
C ASP A 6 -48.15 -1.93 -16.55
N LYS A 7 -47.47 -2.42 -15.51
CA LYS A 7 -46.72 -1.57 -14.57
C LYS A 7 -45.34 -2.17 -14.33
N ASN A 8 -44.50 -2.17 -15.36
CA ASN A 8 -43.05 -2.27 -15.14
C ASN A 8 -42.57 -0.94 -14.56
N LYS A 9 -42.64 -0.84 -13.22
CA LYS A 9 -41.87 0.11 -12.44
C LYS A 9 -40.39 -0.22 -12.64
N GLN A 10 -39.75 0.49 -13.56
CA GLN A 10 -38.31 0.72 -13.49
C GLN A 10 -38.03 1.49 -12.21
N GLY A 11 -37.65 0.75 -11.19
CA GLY A 11 -37.27 1.23 -9.87
C GLY A 11 -36.36 0.21 -9.20
N GLY A 12 -35.51 -0.45 -10.00
CA GLY A 12 -34.34 -1.15 -9.51
C GLY A 12 -33.35 -0.07 -9.12
N GLN A 13 -33.43 0.34 -7.85
CA GLN A 13 -32.42 1.12 -7.17
C GLN A 13 -31.07 0.58 -7.59
N ALA A 14 -30.26 1.45 -8.21
CA ALA A 14 -28.84 1.19 -8.32
C ALA A 14 -28.40 0.80 -6.92
N PHE A 15 -27.95 -0.44 -6.75
CA PHE A 15 -26.98 -0.75 -5.73
C PHE A 15 -25.79 0.12 -6.13
N ALA A 16 -25.81 1.39 -5.73
CA ALA A 16 -24.59 2.15 -5.60
C ALA A 16 -23.76 1.24 -4.71
N ASP A 17 -22.78 0.58 -5.32
CA ASP A 17 -21.75 -0.17 -4.65
C ASP A 17 -21.14 0.77 -3.61
N ASN A 18 -21.79 0.84 -2.46
CA ASN A 18 -21.29 1.43 -1.24
C ASN A 18 -20.39 0.39 -0.56
N ARG A 19 -19.72 -0.46 -1.37
CA ARG A 19 -18.37 -0.87 -1.04
C ARG A 19 -17.67 0.46 -0.80
N PRO A 20 -17.14 0.74 0.40
CA PRO A 20 -16.15 1.79 0.49
C PRO A 20 -15.19 1.45 -0.65
N THR A 21 -15.14 2.29 -1.69
CA THR A 21 -14.01 2.33 -2.57
C THR A 21 -12.90 2.55 -1.58
N GLU A 22 -12.22 1.45 -1.24
CA GLU A 22 -11.08 1.43 -0.35
C GLU A 22 -10.23 2.53 -0.91
N LYS A 23 -10.27 3.68 -0.22
CA LYS A 23 -9.61 4.88 -0.67
C LYS A 23 -8.18 4.43 -0.60
N LYS A 24 -7.64 3.99 -1.73
CA LYS A 24 -6.25 3.61 -1.90
C LYS A 24 -5.50 4.70 -1.17
N PRO A 25 -4.91 4.40 -0.01
CA PRO A 25 -4.67 5.44 0.98
C PRO A 25 -3.80 6.49 0.29
N ALA A 26 -4.17 7.76 0.44
CA ALA A 26 -3.52 8.87 -0.24
C ALA A 26 -2.01 9.01 0.10
N ASN A 27 -1.50 8.12 0.96
CA ASN A 27 -0.12 7.99 1.41
C ASN A 27 0.69 6.90 0.69
N ARG A 28 0.19 6.28 -0.38
CA ARG A 28 1.05 5.44 -1.23
C ARG A 28 2.02 6.29 -2.03
N LYS A 29 3.30 6.17 -1.72
CA LYS A 29 4.41 6.82 -2.43
C LYS A 29 5.20 5.79 -3.21
N SER A 30 5.64 6.19 -4.39
CA SER A 30 6.48 5.34 -5.24
C SER A 30 7.82 6.03 -5.42
N TYR A 31 8.89 5.30 -5.18
CA TYR A 31 10.26 5.74 -5.30
C TYR A 31 10.91 4.92 -6.41
N ASP A 32 11.48 5.61 -7.38
CA ASP A 32 12.37 5.01 -8.36
C ASP A 32 13.78 5.10 -7.79
N LEU A 33 14.35 3.95 -7.41
CA LEU A 33 15.67 3.85 -6.77
C LEU A 33 16.58 3.02 -7.66
N VAL A 34 17.72 3.56 -8.06
CA VAL A 34 18.73 2.82 -8.80
C VAL A 34 19.78 2.33 -7.81
N VAL A 35 19.94 1.01 -7.70
CA VAL A 35 20.89 0.35 -6.81
C VAL A 35 21.75 -0.59 -7.64
N ASP A 36 23.07 -0.39 -7.63
CA ASP A 36 24.03 -1.18 -8.41
C ASP A 36 23.71 -1.23 -9.92
N ASP A 37 23.34 -0.08 -10.50
CA ASP A 37 22.88 0.07 -11.90
C ASP A 37 21.54 -0.63 -12.23
N VAL A 38 20.91 -1.30 -11.25
CA VAL A 38 19.59 -1.92 -11.41
C VAL A 38 18.50 -0.96 -10.91
N PRO A 39 17.51 -0.59 -11.76
CA PRO A 39 16.38 0.21 -11.34
C PRO A 39 15.38 -0.63 -10.53
N TYR A 40 15.02 -0.13 -9.35
CA TYR A 40 14.02 -0.67 -8.45
C TYR A 40 12.87 0.31 -8.29
N LEU A 41 11.67 -0.13 -8.66
CA LEU A 41 10.44 0.59 -8.39
C LEU A 41 9.90 0.16 -7.02
N VAL A 42 10.09 1.00 -6.02
CA VAL A 42 9.64 0.74 -4.66
C VAL A 42 8.37 1.52 -4.37
N SER A 43 7.26 0.84 -4.10
CA SER A 43 6.04 1.46 -3.57
C SER A 43 6.01 1.31 -2.06
N ALA A 44 6.00 2.41 -1.31
CA ALA A 44 5.76 2.40 0.14
C ALA A 44 4.41 3.04 0.46
N GLU A 45 3.59 2.38 1.25
CA GLU A 45 2.27 2.86 1.65
C GLU A 45 2.17 2.88 3.17
N ALA A 46 2.15 4.08 3.74
CA ALA A 46 2.08 4.26 5.19
C ALA A 46 0.68 3.96 5.72
N PHE A 47 0.62 3.17 6.80
CA PHE A 47 -0.60 2.86 7.52
C PHE A 47 -0.32 2.76 9.03
N THR A 48 -1.32 3.05 9.85
CA THR A 48 -1.21 2.92 11.31
C THR A 48 -1.95 1.66 11.74
N TYR A 49 -1.30 0.81 12.52
CA TYR A 49 -1.87 -0.42 13.06
C TYR A 49 -1.55 -0.52 14.55
N ASN A 50 -2.58 -0.53 15.41
CA ASN A 50 -2.43 -0.53 16.87
C ASN A 50 -1.50 0.61 17.38
N ASP A 51 -1.76 1.84 16.92
CA ASP A 51 -0.96 3.04 17.25
C ASP A 51 0.51 2.97 16.78
N GLU A 52 0.88 1.95 15.98
CA GLU A 52 2.20 1.79 15.40
C GLU A 52 2.21 2.18 13.93
N GLN A 53 3.20 2.97 13.52
CA GLN A 53 3.35 3.41 12.14
C GLN A 53 4.07 2.34 11.32
N ARG A 54 3.36 1.81 10.32
CA ARG A 54 3.80 0.73 9.45
C ARG A 54 3.74 1.16 7.99
N TYR A 55 4.46 0.44 7.15
CA TYR A 55 4.60 0.72 5.73
C TYR A 55 4.48 -0.58 4.97
N TYR A 56 3.51 -0.64 4.06
CA TYR A 56 3.50 -1.67 3.03
C TYR A 56 4.49 -1.28 1.95
N VAL A 57 5.56 -2.06 1.82
CA VAL A 57 6.59 -1.87 0.81
C VAL A 57 6.47 -2.97 -0.24
N THR A 58 6.45 -2.58 -1.50
CA THR A 58 6.45 -3.50 -2.64
C THR A 58 7.55 -3.10 -3.59
N VAL A 59 8.42 -4.03 -3.96
CA VAL A 59 9.55 -3.77 -4.86
C VAL A 59 9.30 -4.42 -6.21
N ASN A 60 9.46 -3.65 -7.30
CA ASN A 60 9.31 -4.10 -8.68
C ASN A 60 7.97 -4.79 -8.97
N GLY A 61 6.91 -4.45 -8.23
CA GLY A 61 5.60 -5.12 -8.33
C GLY A 61 5.59 -6.57 -7.83
N GLY A 62 6.60 -6.96 -7.05
CA GLY A 62 6.71 -8.25 -6.39
C GLY A 62 5.80 -8.39 -5.16
N PRO A 63 6.17 -9.28 -4.22
CA PRO A 63 5.41 -9.43 -2.98
C PRO A 63 5.35 -8.13 -2.17
N GLN A 64 4.22 -7.93 -1.51
CA GLN A 64 4.04 -6.85 -0.55
C GLN A 64 4.60 -7.31 0.79
N HIS A 65 5.45 -6.48 1.37
CA HIS A 65 6.06 -6.69 2.67
C HIS A 65 5.66 -5.57 3.61
N VAL A 66 5.55 -5.88 4.89
CA VAL A 66 5.22 -4.96 5.96
C VAL A 66 6.50 -4.60 6.71
N PHE A 67 6.75 -3.30 6.80
CA PHE A 67 7.84 -2.74 7.57
C PHE A 67 7.27 -1.84 8.66
N ILE A 68 7.83 -1.88 9.87
CA ILE A 68 7.62 -0.83 10.86
C ILE A 68 8.64 0.28 10.59
N TRP A 69 8.21 1.52 10.74
CA TRP A 69 9.14 2.63 10.81
C TRP A 69 9.66 2.79 12.23
N ASP A 70 10.95 2.51 12.41
CA ASP A 70 11.63 2.72 13.68
C ASP A 70 12.13 4.17 13.70
N THR A 71 11.52 5.00 14.54
CA THR A 71 11.86 6.43 14.68
C THR A 71 13.17 6.66 15.43
N ASP A 72 13.60 5.71 16.25
CA ASP A 72 14.85 5.76 17.00
C ASP A 72 16.03 5.47 16.07
N LEU A 73 15.90 4.39 15.29
CA LEU A 73 16.88 3.94 14.31
C LEU A 73 16.77 4.67 12.96
N LYS A 74 15.69 5.45 12.75
CA LYS A 74 15.38 6.19 11.51
C LYS A 74 15.43 5.29 10.26
N ARG A 75 14.94 4.07 10.40
CA ARG A 75 14.99 3.04 9.37
C ARG A 75 13.71 2.20 9.33
N LEU A 76 13.45 1.60 8.19
CA LEU A 76 12.44 0.56 8.08
C LEU A 76 12.97 -0.74 8.69
N THR A 77 12.16 -1.37 9.52
CA THR A 77 12.46 -2.70 10.07
C THR A 77 11.41 -3.66 9.54
N ALA A 78 11.85 -4.71 8.84
CA ALA A 78 10.94 -5.73 8.31
C ALA A 78 10.21 -6.43 9.47
N LEU A 79 8.88 -6.50 9.38
CA LEU A 79 8.06 -7.27 10.29
C LEU A 79 7.76 -8.68 9.79
N ASP A 80 7.73 -8.86 8.48
CA ASP A 80 7.50 -10.18 7.90
C ASP A 80 8.59 -11.13 8.38
N THR A 81 8.17 -12.12 9.17
CA THR A 81 9.02 -13.15 9.79
C THR A 81 9.02 -14.43 8.96
N ASP A 82 8.41 -14.41 7.77
CA ASP A 82 8.44 -15.51 6.82
C ASP A 82 9.85 -15.68 6.25
N GLU A 83 10.24 -16.92 5.95
CA GLU A 83 11.54 -17.22 5.33
C GLU A 83 11.70 -16.61 3.93
N ASP A 84 10.59 -16.15 3.34
CA ASP A 84 10.49 -15.36 2.11
C ASP A 84 10.36 -13.85 2.36
N SER A 85 10.60 -13.37 3.58
CA SER A 85 10.73 -11.94 3.86
C SER A 85 11.86 -11.42 2.99
N ALA A 86 11.49 -10.81 1.87
CA ALA A 86 12.42 -10.35 0.87
C ALA A 86 13.26 -9.29 1.55
N THR A 87 14.43 -9.70 1.99
CA THR A 87 15.42 -8.82 2.56
C THR A 87 15.76 -7.89 1.42
N LEU A 88 15.27 -6.65 1.53
CA LEU A 88 15.64 -5.61 0.58
C LEU A 88 17.17 -5.60 0.54
N PRO A 89 17.78 -5.47 -0.65
CA PRO A 89 19.22 -5.21 -0.71
C PRO A 89 19.55 -4.07 0.25
N GLU A 90 20.60 -4.21 1.05
CA GLU A 90 20.94 -3.22 2.09
C GLU A 90 20.95 -1.78 1.53
N ALA A 91 21.57 -1.60 0.36
CA ALA A 91 21.59 -0.32 -0.35
C ALA A 91 20.20 0.21 -0.76
N LEU A 92 19.24 -0.67 -1.06
CA LEU A 92 17.84 -0.29 -1.35
C LEU A 92 17.10 0.12 -0.07
N GLU A 93 17.29 -0.64 1.01
CA GLU A 93 16.72 -0.33 2.33
C GLU A 93 17.23 1.02 2.85
N GLU A 94 18.53 1.26 2.75
CA GLU A 94 19.14 2.54 3.13
C GLU A 94 18.61 3.71 2.31
N ALA A 95 18.54 3.54 0.98
CA ALA A 95 18.02 4.57 0.09
C ALA A 95 16.55 4.89 0.38
N LEU A 96 15.73 3.87 0.62
CA LEU A 96 14.31 4.02 0.97
C LEU A 96 14.14 4.65 2.36
N SER A 97 14.91 4.20 3.35
CA SER A 97 14.89 4.74 4.71
C SER A 97 15.26 6.22 4.72
N LYS A 98 16.28 6.61 3.95
CA LYS A 98 16.67 8.02 3.79
C LYS A 98 15.55 8.86 3.16
N LYS A 99 14.83 8.33 2.17
CA LYS A 99 13.68 9.01 1.56
C LYS A 99 12.54 9.19 2.56
N LEU A 100 12.19 8.14 3.29
CA LEU A 100 11.13 8.20 4.30
C LEU A 100 11.50 9.11 5.47
N GLN A 101 12.77 9.12 5.88
CA GLN A 101 13.26 10.03 6.90
C GLN A 101 13.07 11.49 6.48
N GLN A 102 13.42 11.84 5.23
CA GLN A 102 13.23 13.20 4.71
C GLN A 102 11.78 13.65 4.67
N GLU A 103 10.84 12.70 4.61
CA GLU A 103 9.40 13.00 4.62
C GLU A 103 8.78 13.01 6.01
N THR A 104 9.48 12.46 7.00
CA THR A 104 9.03 12.38 8.40
C THR A 104 9.75 13.41 9.30
N ALA A 105 10.79 14.08 8.78
CA ALA A 105 11.56 15.15 9.45
C ALA A 105 10.91 16.52 9.23
#